data_AF-A0A0J6T6L2-F1
#
_entry.id   AF-A0A0J6T6L2-F1
#
_cell.length_a   1.000
_cell.length_b   1.000
_cell.length_c   1.000
_cell.angle_alpha   90.00
_cell.angle_beta   90.00
_cell.angle_gamma   90.00
#
_symmetry.space_group_name_H-M   'P 1'
#
loop_
_entity.id
_entity.type
_entity.pdbx_description
1 polymer ?
#
loop_
_entity_poly.entity_id
_entity_poly.type
_entity_poly.pdbx_seq_one_letter_code
_entity_poly.pdbx_strand_id
1 'polypeptide(L)' 'MFQARFARDLFCAVPTSLPIPDFLTGAAWQFRGTLGKRGFMPPGFKAASARKATSRDGFYLFSPPRTGD' A
#
# COMPACT_ATOMS: atom_id res chain seq x y z
N MET A 1 1.52 -2.82 4.99
CA MET A 1 1.41 -1.60 4.17
C MET A 1 2.67 -0.79 4.33
N PHE A 2 3.17 -0.32 3.20
CA PHE A 2 4.39 0.45 3.10
C PHE A 2 4.06 1.83 2.50
N GLN A 3 4.79 2.86 2.92
CA GLN A 3 4.74 4.20 2.33
C GLN A 3 6.09 4.50 1.68
N ALA A 4 6.04 5.06 0.48
CA ALA A 4 7.24 5.53 -0.20
C ALA A 4 7.81 6.75 0.53
N ARG A 5 9.12 6.76 0.74
CA ARG A 5 9.83 7.91 1.37
C ARG A 5 10.09 9.03 0.37
N PHE A 6 10.17 8.71 -0.92
CA PHE A 6 10.46 9.65 -2.00
C PHE A 6 9.21 10.32 -2.59
N ALA A 7 8.03 9.71 -2.41
CA ALA A 7 6.76 10.22 -2.93
C ALA A 7 5.76 10.32 -1.76
N ARG A 8 5.47 11.55 -1.31
CA ARG A 8 4.79 11.82 -0.03
C ARG A 8 3.43 11.12 0.14
N ASP A 9 2.80 10.71 -0.94
CA ASP A 9 1.45 10.16 -0.94
C ASP A 9 1.36 8.83 -1.71
N LEU A 10 2.48 8.12 -1.88
CA LEU A 10 2.49 6.82 -2.53
C LEU A 10 2.55 5.69 -1.49
N PHE A 11 1.59 4.78 -1.60
CA PHE A 11 1.43 3.66 -0.69
C PHE A 11 1.39 2.33 -1.43
N CYS A 12 1.92 1.30 -0.79
CA CYS A 12 1.90 -0.07 -1.27
C CYS A 12 1.28 -1.01 -0.21
N ALA A 13 0.22 -1.71 -0.58
CA ALA A 13 -0.37 -2.77 0.22
C ALA A 13 0.05 -4.14 -0.31
N VAL A 14 0.45 -5.02 0.59
CA VAL A 14 0.80 -6.41 0.29
C VAL A 14 -0.02 -7.29 1.24
N PRO A 15 -0.62 -8.38 0.75
CA PRO A 15 -1.35 -9.30 1.61
C PRO A 15 -0.36 -10.02 2.53
N THR A 16 -0.73 -10.23 3.78
CA THR A 16 0.13 -10.89 4.78
C THR A 16 0.39 -12.36 4.47
N SER A 17 -0.38 -12.96 3.57
CA SER A 17 -0.27 -14.36 3.16
C SER A 17 0.71 -14.57 2.00
N LEU A 18 1.24 -13.51 1.38
CA LEU A 18 2.20 -13.59 0.29
C LEU A 18 3.58 -13.07 0.74
N PRO A 19 4.67 -13.51 0.10
CA PRO A 19 5.99 -12.93 0.33
C PRO A 19 5.99 -11.43 0.05
N ILE A 20 6.71 -10.67 0.88
CA ILE A 20 6.91 -9.24 0.68
C ILE A 20 7.87 -9.05 -0.51
N PRO A 21 7.49 -8.32 -1.56
CA PRO A 21 8.39 -8.02 -2.68
C PRO A 21 9.68 -7.32 -2.23
N ASP A 22 10.83 -7.72 -2.78
CA ASP A 22 12.14 -7.16 -2.42
C ASP A 22 12.25 -5.64 -2.60
N PHE A 23 11.53 -5.04 -3.56
CA PHE A 23 11.57 -3.59 -3.71
C PHE A 23 11.01 -2.84 -2.49
N LEU A 24 10.16 -3.48 -1.67
CA LEU A 24 9.61 -2.91 -0.43
C LEU A 24 10.50 -3.11 0.79
N THR A 25 11.48 -4.03 0.73
CA THR A 25 12.45 -4.24 1.81
C THR A 25 13.59 -3.22 1.75
N GLY A 26 13.73 -2.51 0.64
CA GLY A 26 14.72 -1.45 0.45
C GLY A 26 14.41 -0.14 1.19
N ALA A 27 15.42 0.73 1.28
CA ALA A 27 15.37 2.00 2.03
C ALA A 27 14.33 3.02 1.53
N ALA A 28 13.82 2.83 0.29
CA ALA A 28 12.83 3.69 -0.33
C ALA A 28 11.42 3.55 0.27
N TRP A 29 11.15 2.46 1.00
CA TRP A 29 9.84 2.16 1.56
C TRP A 29 9.92 2.04 3.08
N GLN A 30 8.89 2.51 3.76
CA GLN A 30 8.74 2.40 5.21
C GLN A 30 7.48 1.62 5.54
N PHE A 31 7.59 0.58 6.37
CA PHE A 31 6.41 -0.12 6.90
C PHE A 31 5.61 0.83 7.82
N ARG A 32 4.34 1.08 7.48
CA ARG A 32 3.45 1.94 8.26
C ARG A 32 2.47 1.16 9.13
N GLY A 33 2.17 -0.08 8.78
CA GLY A 33 1.23 -0.93 9.52
C GLY A 33 0.47 -1.93 8.66
N THR A 34 -0.48 -2.61 9.27
CA THR A 34 -1.32 -3.63 8.61
C THR A 34 -2.76 -3.13 8.52
N LEU A 35 -3.31 -3.16 7.30
CA LEU A 35 -4.70 -2.77 7.03
C LEU A 35 -5.65 -3.73 7.74
N GLY A 36 -6.73 -3.20 8.33
CA GLY A 36 -7.73 -4.01 9.04
C GLY A 36 -7.45 -4.27 10.53
N LYS A 37 -6.23 -4.01 11.03
CA LYS A 37 -5.98 -3.89 12.48
C LYS A 37 -6.29 -2.45 12.91
N ARG A 38 -7.17 -2.27 13.91
CA ARG A 38 -7.43 -0.97 14.58
C ARG A 38 -7.92 0.17 13.66
N GLY A 39 -8.73 -0.12 12.65
CA GLY A 39 -9.37 0.92 11.83
C GLY A 39 -8.41 1.72 10.93
N PHE A 40 -7.16 1.24 10.76
CA PHE A 40 -6.20 1.89 9.89
C PHE A 40 -6.55 1.63 8.42
N MET A 41 -7.17 2.62 7.80
CA MET A 41 -7.56 2.62 6.39
C MET A 41 -7.16 3.98 5.79
N PRO A 42 -6.03 4.05 5.05
CA PRO A 42 -5.56 5.32 4.52
C PRO A 42 -6.51 5.84 3.43
N PRO A 43 -6.60 7.17 3.25
CA PRO A 43 -7.39 7.76 2.19
C PRO A 43 -6.96 7.23 0.80
N GLY A 44 -7.94 6.99 -0.06
CA GLY A 44 -7.72 6.42 -1.40
C GLY A 44 -7.57 4.89 -1.45
N PHE A 45 -7.51 4.19 -0.31
CA PHE A 45 -7.48 2.73 -0.32
C PHE A 45 -8.82 2.14 -0.78
N LYS A 46 -8.79 1.35 -1.86
CA LYS A 46 -9.96 0.66 -2.41
C LYS A 46 -9.79 -0.85 -2.27
N ALA A 47 -10.52 -1.48 -1.34
CA ALA A 47 -10.39 -2.91 -1.04
C ALA A 47 -10.62 -3.82 -2.27
N ALA A 48 -11.60 -3.49 -3.12
CA ALA A 48 -11.86 -4.25 -4.34
C ALA A 48 -10.70 -4.17 -5.34
N SER A 49 -10.12 -2.98 -5.54
CA SER A 49 -8.94 -2.77 -6.38
C SER A 49 -7.71 -3.46 -5.79
N ALA A 50 -7.54 -3.38 -4.46
CA ALA A 50 -6.46 -4.05 -3.75
C ALA A 50 -6.52 -5.55 -3.99
N ARG A 51 -7.68 -6.18 -3.81
CA ARG A 51 -7.85 -7.63 -4.03
C ARG A 51 -7.47 -8.03 -5.46
N LYS A 52 -7.95 -7.27 -6.47
CA LYS A 52 -7.61 -7.53 -7.87
C LYS A 52 -6.11 -7.38 -8.16
N ALA A 53 -5.50 -6.29 -7.71
CA ALA A 53 -4.08 -6.02 -7.92
C ALA A 53 -3.21 -7.06 -7.19
N THR A 54 -3.52 -7.39 -5.94
CA THR A 54 -2.77 -8.42 -5.20
C THR A 54 -2.89 -9.81 -5.81
N SER A 55 -4.03 -10.14 -6.45
CA SER A 55 -4.17 -11.42 -7.16
C SER A 55 -3.41 -11.46 -8.49
N ARG A 56 -3.18 -10.31 -9.13
CA ARG A 56 -2.50 -10.22 -10.43
C ARG A 56 -0.99 -9.98 -10.29
N ASP A 57 -0.62 -9.04 -9.43
CA ASP A 57 0.71 -8.47 -9.30
C ASP A 57 1.37 -8.79 -7.94
N GLY A 58 0.63 -9.36 -6.99
CA GLY A 58 1.11 -9.67 -5.64
C GLY A 58 1.12 -8.48 -4.67
N PHE A 59 0.91 -7.26 -5.18
CA PHE A 59 0.86 -6.02 -4.39
C PHE A 59 -0.18 -5.05 -4.96
N TYR A 60 -0.46 -3.97 -4.22
CA TYR A 60 -1.37 -2.91 -4.63
C TYR A 60 -0.78 -1.54 -4.34
N LEU A 61 -0.48 -0.79 -5.40
CA LEU A 61 -0.05 0.60 -5.32
C LEU A 61 -1.25 1.54 -5.41
N PHE A 62 -1.28 2.54 -4.54
CA PHE A 62 -2.30 3.59 -4.57
C PHE A 62 -1.78 4.89 -3.97
N SER A 63 -2.42 5.98 -4.34
CA SER A 63 -2.25 7.28 -3.73
C SER A 63 -3.61 7.79 -3.25
N PRO A 64 -3.67 8.62 -2.19
CA PRO A 64 -4.88 9.33 -1.84
C PRO A 64 -5.30 10.21 -3.02
N PRO A 65 -6.59 10.56 -3.12
CA PRO A 65 -7.02 11.60 -4.04
C PRO A 65 -6.17 12.85 -3.78
N ARG A 66 -5.68 13.50 -4.83
CA ARG A 66 -5.07 14.83 -4.68
C ARG A 66 -6.15 15.74 -4.09
N THR A 67 -5.99 16.15 -2.84
CA THR A 67 -6.79 17.23 -2.28
C THR A 67 -6.28 18.52 -2.93
N GLY A 68 -6.93 18.95 -4.00
CA GLY A 68 -6.56 20.13 -4.76
C GLY A 68 -7.25 20.16 -6.14
N ASP A 69 -8.51 20.58 -6.14
CA ASP A 69 -9.06 21.60 -7.04
C ASP A 69 -9.99 22.48 -6.19
#